data_AF-A0A941E7C7-F1
#
_entry.id   AF-A0A941E7C7-F1
#
_cell.length_a   1.000
_cell.length_b   1.000
_cell.length_c   1.000
_cell.angle_alpha   90.00
_cell.angle_beta   90.00
_cell.angle_gamma   90.00
#
_symmetry.space_group_name_H-M   'P 1'
#
loop_
_entity.id
_entity.type
_entity.pdbx_description
1 polymer ?
#
loop_
_entity_poly.entity_id
_entity_poly.type
_entity_poly.pdbx_seq_one_letter_code
_entity_poly.pdbx_strand_id
1 'polypeptide(L)'
;MDDATWETIGRLAAWLDRGSALPAETKTILQILKITEEAGEVAEALIGVTGQNPRKGFSHSWADVEGELCDVVITAMVALTRVNPDAARSVFRQHLAAVAARVDESAAAGTSGEQGTR
;
A
#
# COMPACT_ATOMS: atom_id res chain seq x y z
N MET A 1 12.02 5.96 -0.63
CA MET A 1 10.95 6.96 -0.79
C MET A 1 11.42 8.25 -0.16
N ASP A 2 11.42 9.33 -0.93
CA ASP A 2 12.07 10.59 -0.58
C ASP A 2 11.14 11.53 0.21
N ASP A 3 11.69 12.68 0.61
CA ASP A 3 11.02 13.69 1.43
C ASP A 3 9.84 14.32 0.69
N ALA A 4 10.01 14.57 -0.61
CA ALA A 4 8.98 15.13 -1.48
C ALA A 4 7.73 14.25 -1.57
N THR A 5 7.89 12.92 -1.53
CA THR A 5 6.76 11.99 -1.49
C THR A 5 5.95 12.17 -0.21
N TRP A 6 6.59 12.19 0.96
CA TRP A 6 5.90 12.33 2.25
C TRP A 6 5.26 13.71 2.42
N GLU A 7 5.88 14.77 1.93
CA GLU A 7 5.27 16.10 1.87
C GLU A 7 3.99 16.10 1.03
N THR A 8 4.01 15.41 -0.11
CA THR A 8 2.84 15.27 -0.98
C THR A 8 1.72 14.51 -0.30
N ILE A 9 2.02 13.39 0.35
CA ILE A 9 1.05 12.63 1.15
C ILE A 9 0.46 13.48 2.29
N GLY A 10 1.29 14.26 2.99
CA GLY A 10 0.82 15.19 4.01
C GLY A 10 -0.15 16.24 3.45
N ARG A 11 0.13 16.80 2.26
CA ARG A 11 -0.78 17.72 1.58
C ARG A 11 -2.11 17.06 1.19
N LEU A 12 -2.08 15.81 0.73
CA LEU A 12 -3.29 15.05 0.40
C LEU A 12 -4.15 14.78 1.64
N ALA A 13 -3.53 14.32 2.74
CA ALA A 13 -4.23 14.11 4.01
C ALA A 13 -4.91 15.39 4.49
N ALA A 14 -4.18 16.52 4.47
CA ALA A 14 -4.71 17.82 4.86
C ALA A 14 -5.83 18.32 3.92
N TRP A 15 -5.76 18.03 2.62
CA TRP A 15 -6.82 18.36 1.66
C TRP A 15 -8.11 17.58 1.95
N LEU A 16 -8.01 16.27 2.18
CA LEU A 16 -9.14 15.43 2.57
C LEU A 16 -9.78 15.91 3.88
N ASP A 17 -8.97 16.37 4.84
CA ASP A 17 -9.48 16.89 6.11
C ASP A 17 -10.30 18.16 5.96
N ARG A 18 -9.92 19.06 5.05
CA ARG A 18 -10.67 20.29 4.74
C ARG A 18 -12.00 20.01 4.08
N GLY A 19 -12.12 18.89 3.35
CA GLY A 19 -13.33 18.51 2.63
C GLY A 19 -14.42 17.84 3.49
N SER A 20 -14.16 17.58 4.77
CA SER A 20 -15.07 16.79 5.62
C SER A 20 -15.31 17.42 6.98
N ALA A 21 -16.58 17.45 7.41
CA ALA A 21 -16.99 17.94 8.73
C ALA A 21 -16.94 16.86 9.83
N LEU A 22 -16.50 15.64 9.50
CA LEU A 22 -16.45 14.53 10.45
C LEU A 22 -15.38 14.73 11.55
N PRO A 23 -15.53 14.09 12.71
CA PRO A 23 -14.47 14.03 13.72
C PRO A 23 -13.19 13.39 13.16
N ALA A 24 -12.02 13.83 13.67
CA ALA A 24 -10.72 13.34 13.21
C ALA A 24 -10.58 11.81 13.30
N GLU A 25 -11.04 11.22 14.40
CA GLU A 25 -11.05 9.77 14.61
C GLU A 25 -11.89 9.05 13.53
N THR A 26 -13.10 9.54 13.26
CA THR A 26 -13.96 8.98 12.21
C THR A 26 -13.30 9.08 10.84
N LYS A 27 -12.64 10.20 10.51
CA LYS A 27 -11.90 10.34 9.25
C LYS A 27 -10.77 9.31 9.13
N THR A 28 -10.04 9.06 10.22
CA THR A 28 -9.00 8.04 10.26
C THR A 28 -9.57 6.64 10.05
N ILE A 29 -10.67 6.30 10.73
CA ILE A 29 -11.36 5.01 10.55
C ILE A 29 -11.78 4.83 9.08
N LEU A 30 -12.43 5.83 8.50
CA LEU A 30 -12.87 5.77 7.10
C LEU A 30 -11.69 5.65 6.13
N GLN A 31 -10.58 6.35 6.39
CA GLN A 31 -9.37 6.22 5.57
C GLN A 31 -8.77 4.81 5.64
N ILE A 32 -8.79 4.17 6.81
CA ILE A 32 -8.33 2.79 6.95
C ILE A 32 -9.26 1.84 6.19
N LEU A 33 -10.58 2.04 6.29
CA LEU A 33 -11.56 1.24 5.56
C LEU A 33 -11.42 1.39 4.03
N LYS A 34 -11.07 2.59 3.54
CA LYS A 34 -10.83 2.87 2.12
C LYS A 34 -9.76 1.94 1.51
N ILE A 35 -8.80 1.45 2.31
CA ILE A 35 -7.80 0.47 1.83
C ILE A 35 -8.47 -0.80 1.27
N THR A 36 -9.60 -1.22 1.86
CA THR A 36 -10.34 -2.40 1.39
C THR A 36 -11.03 -2.13 0.05
N GLU A 37 -11.46 -0.89 -0.17
CA GLU A 37 -12.04 -0.43 -1.43
C GLU A 37 -10.99 -0.49 -2.55
N GLU A 38 -9.82 0.15 -2.36
CA GLU A 38 -8.76 0.14 -3.39
C GLU A 38 -8.24 -1.28 -3.66
N ALA A 39 -8.13 -2.12 -2.63
CA ALA A 39 -7.76 -3.52 -2.81
C ALA A 39 -8.80 -4.30 -3.64
N GLY A 40 -10.07 -3.93 -3.54
CA GLY A 40 -11.15 -4.45 -4.38
C GLY A 40 -11.01 -3.98 -5.84
N GLU A 41 -10.62 -2.73 -6.05
CA GLU A 41 -10.37 -2.17 -7.39
C GLU A 41 -9.18 -2.85 -8.07
N VAL A 42 -8.08 -3.11 -7.34
CA VAL A 42 -6.97 -3.95 -7.83
C VAL A 42 -7.47 -5.33 -8.27
N ALA A 43 -8.33 -5.96 -7.47
CA ALA A 43 -8.88 -7.27 -7.81
C ALA A 43 -9.78 -7.21 -9.06
N GLU A 44 -10.59 -6.17 -9.20
CA GLU A 44 -11.42 -5.95 -10.40
C GLU A 44 -10.56 -5.73 -11.65
N ALA A 45 -9.53 -4.88 -11.57
CA ALA A 45 -8.60 -4.63 -12.67
C ALA A 45 -7.88 -5.93 -13.07
N LEU A 46 -7.41 -6.72 -12.09
CA LEU A 46 -6.75 -8.00 -12.35
C LEU A 46 -7.69 -9.02 -13.00
N ILE A 47 -8.93 -9.13 -12.53
CA ILE A 47 -9.95 -9.99 -13.17
C ILE A 47 -10.20 -9.53 -14.61
N GLY A 48 -10.23 -8.22 -14.84
CA GLY A 48 -10.40 -7.62 -16.15
C GLY A 48 -9.24 -7.89 -17.11
N VAL A 49 -7.99 -7.84 -16.66
CA VAL A 49 -6.81 -8.11 -17.51
C VAL A 49 -6.57 -9.60 -17.72
N THR A 50 -7.02 -10.47 -16.81
CA THR A 50 -6.90 -11.93 -16.94
C THR A 50 -8.08 -12.55 -17.70
N GLY A 51 -9.07 -11.75 -18.07
CA GLY A 51 -10.26 -12.20 -18.80
C GLY A 51 -11.16 -13.16 -18.02
N GLN A 52 -11.01 -13.23 -16.69
CA GLN A 52 -11.71 -14.20 -15.85
C GLN A 52 -13.19 -13.86 -15.62
N ASN A 53 -13.66 -12.71 -16.10
CA ASN A 53 -15.08 -12.33 -16.07
C ASN A 53 -15.79 -12.83 -17.34
N PRO A 54 -16.62 -13.89 -17.28
CA PRO A 54 -17.25 -14.47 -18.48
C PRO A 54 -18.25 -13.54 -19.18
N ARG A 55 -18.75 -12.51 -18.46
CA ARG A 55 -19.67 -11.50 -19.02
C ARG A 55 -18.97 -10.36 -19.75
N LYS A 56 -17.69 -10.10 -19.46
CA LYS A 56 -16.96 -8.92 -19.99
C LYS A 56 -15.67 -9.27 -20.75
N GLY A 57 -15.12 -10.47 -20.61
CA GLY A 57 -13.85 -10.85 -21.23
C GLY A 57 -12.71 -9.96 -20.74
N PHE A 58 -11.73 -9.68 -21.61
CA PHE A 58 -10.67 -8.72 -21.34
C PHE A 58 -11.23 -7.30 -21.35
N SER A 59 -11.27 -6.64 -20.18
CA SER A 59 -11.85 -5.29 -20.03
C SER A 59 -10.88 -4.25 -19.49
N HIS A 60 -9.73 -4.69 -18.97
CA HIS A 60 -8.70 -3.84 -18.37
C HIS A 60 -7.32 -4.22 -18.92
N SER A 61 -6.35 -3.34 -18.68
CA SER A 61 -4.94 -3.48 -19.01
C SER A 61 -4.11 -3.68 -17.75
N TRP A 62 -2.85 -4.11 -17.92
CA TRP A 62 -1.90 -4.15 -16.80
C TRP A 62 -1.58 -2.75 -16.25
N ALA A 63 -1.71 -1.70 -17.08
CA ALA A 63 -1.55 -0.32 -16.62
C ALA A 63 -2.67 0.10 -15.64
N ASP A 64 -3.89 -0.44 -15.82
CA ASP A 64 -4.96 -0.22 -14.84
C ASP A 64 -4.60 -0.88 -13.51
N VAL A 65 -4.10 -2.13 -13.53
CA VAL A 65 -3.63 -2.82 -12.31
C VAL A 65 -2.51 -2.04 -11.61
N GLU A 66 -1.55 -1.49 -12.37
CA GLU A 66 -0.49 -0.65 -11.82
C GLU A 66 -1.03 0.61 -11.15
N GLY A 67 -2.02 1.26 -11.76
CA GLY A 67 -2.74 2.41 -11.20
C GLY A 67 -3.39 2.06 -9.86
N GLU A 68 -4.21 1.00 -9.84
CA GLU A 68 -4.92 0.58 -8.62
C GLU A 68 -3.96 0.18 -7.49
N LEU A 69 -2.82 -0.44 -7.83
CA LEU A 69 -1.77 -0.74 -6.84
C LEU A 69 -1.15 0.55 -6.25
N CYS A 70 -0.97 1.58 -7.08
CA CYS A 70 -0.51 2.88 -6.59
C CYS A 70 -1.56 3.52 -5.67
N ASP A 71 -2.84 3.40 -5.98
CA ASP A 71 -3.92 3.93 -5.15
C ASP A 71 -3.98 3.23 -3.79
N VAL A 72 -3.80 1.90 -3.72
CA VAL A 72 -3.62 1.19 -2.44
C VAL A 72 -2.45 1.75 -1.63
N VAL A 73 -1.29 1.96 -2.26
CA VAL A 73 -0.09 2.48 -1.58
C VAL A 73 -0.34 3.89 -1.06
N ILE A 74 -0.90 4.78 -1.88
CA ILE A 74 -1.20 6.17 -1.51
C ILE A 74 -2.23 6.21 -0.37
N THR A 75 -3.31 5.44 -0.47
CA THR A 75 -4.37 5.36 0.54
C THR A 75 -3.82 4.83 1.87
N ALA A 76 -2.95 3.83 1.86
CA ALA A 76 -2.28 3.33 3.06
C ALA A 76 -1.30 4.35 3.67
N MET A 77 -0.57 5.10 2.85
CA MET A 77 0.33 6.16 3.32
C MET A 77 -0.43 7.33 3.95
N VAL A 78 -1.57 7.72 3.37
CA VAL A 78 -2.46 8.73 3.96
C VAL A 78 -3.03 8.22 5.29
N ALA A 79 -3.47 6.96 5.36
CA ALA A 79 -3.92 6.35 6.61
C ALA A 79 -2.82 6.36 7.69
N LEU A 80 -1.59 5.98 7.34
CA LEU A 80 -0.46 6.00 8.28
C LEU A 80 -0.14 7.42 8.76
N THR A 81 -0.23 8.42 7.88
CA THR A 81 -0.07 9.84 8.23
C THR A 81 -1.14 10.31 9.21
N ARG A 82 -2.39 9.85 9.07
CA ARG A 82 -3.46 10.17 10.02
C ARG A 82 -3.29 9.48 11.37
N VAL A 83 -2.82 8.24 11.38
CA VAL A 83 -2.58 7.46 12.61
C VAL A 83 -1.40 8.00 13.39
N ASN A 84 -0.35 8.46 12.70
CA ASN A 84 0.85 8.99 13.34
C ASN A 84 1.38 10.24 12.59
N PRO A 85 0.78 11.42 12.83
CA PRO A 85 1.10 12.65 12.11
C PRO A 85 2.57 13.06 12.20
N ASP A 86 3.22 12.79 13.33
CA ASP A 86 4.57 13.27 13.62
C ASP A 86 5.66 12.29 13.15
N ALA A 87 5.33 11.00 13.00
CA ALA A 87 6.35 9.96 12.80
C ALA A 87 6.03 8.95 11.69
N ALA A 88 4.96 9.11 10.90
CA ALA A 88 4.57 8.20 9.83
C ALA A 88 5.74 7.78 8.92
N ARG A 89 6.54 8.74 8.46
CA ARG A 89 7.73 8.49 7.63
C ARG A 89 8.76 7.62 8.35
N SER A 90 9.12 7.96 9.58
CA SER A 90 10.11 7.19 10.34
C SER A 90 9.61 5.78 10.66
N VAL A 91 8.33 5.63 11.00
CA VAL A 91 7.68 4.35 11.27
C VAL A 91 7.71 3.46 10.02
N PHE A 92 7.31 3.99 8.87
CA PHE A 92 7.38 3.25 7.61
C PHE A 92 8.81 2.79 7.29
N ARG A 93 9.78 3.71 7.37
CA ARG A 93 11.19 3.41 7.08
C ARG A 93 11.75 2.34 8.01
N GLN A 94 11.47 2.43 9.30
CA GLN A 94 11.91 1.44 10.29
C GLN A 94 11.26 0.08 10.02
N HIS A 95 9.96 0.06 9.74
CA HIS A 95 9.24 -1.18 9.45
C HIS A 95 9.75 -1.85 8.17
N LEU A 96 9.96 -1.07 7.11
CA LEU A 96 10.51 -1.56 5.84
C LEU A 96 11.93 -2.14 6.03
N ALA A 97 12.80 -1.44 6.76
CA ALA A 97 14.14 -1.94 7.06
C ALA A 97 14.12 -3.26 7.86
N ALA A 98 13.21 -3.37 8.83
CA ALA A 98 13.03 -4.61 9.61
C ALA A 98 12.49 -5.76 8.76
N VAL A 99 11.59 -5.50 7.80
CA VAL A 99 11.14 -6.52 6.84
C VAL A 99 12.29 -6.97 5.95
N ALA A 100 13.06 -6.03 5.38
CA ALA A 100 14.20 -6.34 4.51
C ALA A 100 15.25 -7.22 5.22
N ALA A 101 15.65 -6.85 6.44
CA ALA A 101 16.62 -7.61 7.23
C ALA A 101 16.17 -9.07 7.45
N ARG A 102 14.89 -9.32 7.71
CA ARG A 102 14.35 -10.67 7.89
C ARG A 102 14.40 -11.52 6.61
N VAL A 103 14.22 -10.90 5.45
CA VAL A 103 14.33 -11.57 4.15
C VAL A 103 15.77 -11.99 3.89
N ASP A 104 16.73 -11.12 4.16
CA ASP A 104 18.16 -11.40 4.00
C ASP A 104 18.64 -12.52 4.95
N GLU A 105 18.21 -12.49 6.21
CA GLU A 105 18.48 -13.56 7.19
C GLU A 105 17.92 -14.91 6.75
N SER A 106 16.68 -14.92 6.22
CA SER A 106 16.04 -16.14 5.72
C SER A 106 16.75 -16.71 4.48
N ALA A 107 17.24 -15.85 3.59
CA ALA A 107 18.01 -16.24 2.42
C ALA A 107 19.40 -16.81 2.78
N ALA A 108 20.07 -16.24 3.79
CA ALA A 108 21.35 -16.73 4.31
C ALA A 108 21.20 -18.09 5.04
N ALA A 109 20.09 -18.31 5.73
CA ALA A 109 19.79 -19.59 6.37
C ALA A 109 19.50 -20.71 5.35
N GLY A 110 18.81 -20.40 4.25
CA GLY A 110 18.53 -21.35 3.17
C GLY A 110 19.77 -21.79 2.39
N THR A 111 20.72 -20.88 2.16
CA THR A 111 21.98 -21.17 1.43
C THR A 111 22.98 -22.00 2.26
N SER A 112 22.88 -21.97 3.58
CA SER A 112 23.72 -22.77 4.48
C SER A 112 23.26 -24.23 4.60
N GLY A 113 22.03 -24.56 4.18
CA GLY A 113 21.45 -25.90 4.24
C GLY A 113 21.80 -26.82 3.06
N GLU A 114 22.27 -26.29 1.93
CA GLU A 114 22.55 -27.07 0.72
C GLU A 114 24.01 -27.59 0.59
N GLN A 115 24.93 -27.17 1.46
CA GLN A 115 26.35 -27.59 1.38
C GLN A 115 26.70 -28.84 2.20
N GLY A 116 25.70 -29.52 2.78
CA GLY A 116 25.89 -30.62 3.73
C GLY A 116 25.40 -31.99 3.27
N THR A 117 25.60 -32.41 2.01
CA THR A 117 25.52 -33.84 1.66
C THR A 117 26.37 -34.15 0.43
N ARG A 118 27.58 -34.65 0.65
CA ARG A 118 28.35 -35.44 -0.33
C ARG A 118 29.07 -36.56 0.39
#